data_AF-A0A9D0BZJ7-F1
#
_entry.id   AF-A0A9D0BZJ7-F1
#
_cell.length_a   1.000
_cell.length_b   1.000
_cell.length_c   1.000
_cell.angle_alpha   90.00
_cell.angle_beta   90.00
_cell.angle_gamma   90.00
#
_symmetry.space_group_name_H-M   'P 1'
#
loop_
_entity.id
_entity.type
_entity.pdbx_description
1 polymer ?
#
loop_
_entity_poly.entity_id
_entity_poly.type
_entity_poly.pdbx_seq_one_letter_code
_entity_poly.pdbx_strand_id
1 'polypeptide(L)'
;MLISAFALSLSSLLPRLRPRAGAALVVLLSSLSAALPAAETAVIPVTSRPLAELRHYPVRSAPATVESLNRSRLSAQLNAAILRIPVRVGEVVRKGALLVELDCRDAQLALEQAQARLKLAQQQLERSRALR
;
A
#
# COMPACT_ATOMS: atom_id res chain seq x y z
N MET A 1 9.42 6.40 -50.85
CA MET A 1 8.68 6.75 -52.09
C MET A 1 9.48 7.75 -52.95
N LEU A 2 10.75 7.44 -53.24
CA LEU A 2 11.56 8.13 -54.25
C LEU A 2 12.46 7.06 -54.84
N ILE A 3 12.09 6.50 -55.99
CA ILE A 3 12.92 5.95 -57.09
C ILE A 3 11.89 5.57 -58.17
N SER A 4 11.26 6.56 -58.78
CA SER A 4 10.45 6.42 -60.01
C SER A 4 11.04 7.28 -61.13
N ALA A 5 12.35 7.51 -61.06
CA ALA A 5 13.07 8.48 -61.88
C ALA A 5 14.37 7.88 -62.41
N PHE A 6 14.28 6.77 -63.13
CA PHE A 6 15.30 6.38 -64.12
C PHE A 6 14.70 5.51 -65.23
N ALA A 7 13.40 5.71 -65.50
CA ALA A 7 12.70 5.18 -66.66
C ALA A 7 12.75 6.21 -67.79
N LEU A 8 13.94 6.63 -68.20
CA LEU A 8 14.14 7.37 -69.43
C LEU A 8 15.63 7.35 -69.79
N SER A 9 15.88 7.21 -71.09
CA SER A 9 17.20 7.22 -71.73
C SER A 9 17.95 5.89 -71.76
N LEU A 10 17.58 5.02 -72.71
CA LEU A 10 18.45 4.74 -73.87
C LEU A 10 17.73 3.80 -74.88
N SER A 11 16.65 4.30 -75.49
CA SER A 11 16.08 3.69 -76.72
C SER A 11 16.88 4.03 -77.99
N SER A 12 18.13 4.48 -77.86
CA SER A 12 18.86 5.05 -78.97
C SER A 12 20.36 4.83 -78.83
N LEU A 13 20.82 3.61 -79.12
CA LEU A 13 22.04 3.40 -79.91
C LEU A 13 22.17 1.89 -80.15
N LEU A 14 21.66 1.42 -81.28
CA LEU A 14 22.17 0.18 -81.86
C LEU A 14 23.50 0.51 -82.54
N PRO A 15 24.64 -0.04 -82.09
CA PRO A 15 25.76 -0.23 -82.98
C PRO A 15 25.61 -1.58 -83.67
N ARG A 16 25.56 -1.53 -85.00
CA ARG A 16 25.70 -2.68 -85.91
C ARG A 16 27.02 -3.42 -85.62
N LEU A 17 26.99 -4.43 -84.76
CA LEU A 17 28.12 -5.34 -84.59
C LEU A 17 27.67 -6.81 -84.68
N ARG A 18 28.23 -7.47 -85.68
CA ARG A 18 28.39 -8.91 -85.97
C ARG A 18 27.50 -9.88 -85.15
N PRO A 19 26.69 -10.73 -85.82
CA PRO A 19 25.62 -11.55 -85.23
C PRO A 19 26.06 -12.69 -84.29
N ARG A 20 27.34 -12.77 -83.94
CA ARG A 20 27.87 -13.78 -83.01
C ARG A 20 28.11 -13.27 -81.58
N ALA A 21 28.15 -11.95 -81.36
CA ALA A 21 28.42 -11.36 -80.04
C ALA A 21 27.16 -10.95 -79.25
N GLY A 22 26.05 -10.67 -79.94
CA GLY A 22 24.79 -10.25 -79.29
C GLY A 22 24.07 -11.36 -78.55
N ALA A 23 24.16 -12.61 -79.04
CA ALA A 23 23.53 -13.77 -78.38
C ALA A 23 24.18 -14.10 -77.04
N ALA A 24 25.49 -13.88 -76.90
CA ALA A 24 26.20 -14.14 -75.64
C ALA A 24 25.76 -13.19 -74.52
N LEU A 25 25.54 -11.90 -74.83
CA LEU A 25 25.16 -10.91 -73.83
C LEU A 25 23.71 -11.08 -73.33
N VAL A 26 22.79 -11.52 -74.20
CA VAL A 26 21.39 -11.79 -73.82
C VAL A 26 21.27 -13.09 -73.00
N VAL A 27 22.08 -14.11 -73.32
CA VAL A 27 22.14 -15.34 -72.50
C VAL A 27 22.76 -15.05 -71.11
N LEU A 28 23.79 -14.20 -71.04
CA LEU A 28 24.36 -13.76 -69.77
C LEU A 28 23.37 -12.94 -68.92
N LEU A 29 22.63 -12.00 -69.51
CA LEU A 29 21.63 -11.21 -68.76
C LEU A 29 20.40 -12.03 -68.31
N SER A 30 19.96 -13.01 -69.11
CA SER A 30 18.85 -13.90 -68.74
C SER A 30 19.24 -14.88 -67.62
N SER A 31 20.51 -15.35 -67.60
CA SER A 31 21.02 -16.19 -66.51
C SER A 31 21.13 -15.45 -65.18
N LEU A 32 21.33 -14.12 -65.21
CA LEU A 32 21.48 -13.31 -64.01
C LEU A 32 20.14 -12.96 -63.33
N SER A 33 19.02 -12.94 -64.06
CA SER A 33 17.68 -12.76 -63.47
C SER A 33 17.12 -14.01 -62.79
N ALA A 34 17.63 -15.20 -63.12
CA ALA A 34 17.23 -16.45 -62.47
C ALA A 34 17.93 -16.69 -61.11
N ALA A 35 18.86 -15.82 -60.73
CA ALA A 35 19.69 -15.96 -59.53
C ALA A 35 19.30 -15.02 -58.37
N LEU A 36 18.12 -14.38 -58.43
CA LEU A 36 17.60 -13.65 -57.27
C LEU A 36 17.05 -14.66 -56.26
N PRO A 37 17.70 -14.86 -55.10
CA PRO A 37 17.09 -15.67 -54.05
C PRO A 37 15.86 -14.91 -53.57
N ALA A 38 14.69 -15.54 -53.68
CA ALA A 38 13.50 -15.06 -52.98
C ALA A 38 13.85 -15.00 -51.50
N ALA A 39 13.75 -13.81 -50.90
CA ALA A 39 13.99 -13.61 -49.48
C ALA A 39 12.86 -14.30 -48.69
N GLU A 40 13.02 -15.59 -48.48
CA GLU A 40 12.16 -16.41 -47.64
C GLU A 40 12.32 -15.91 -46.21
N THR A 41 11.24 -15.35 -45.65
CA THR A 41 11.27 -14.74 -44.33
C THR A 41 11.36 -15.87 -43.31
N ALA A 42 12.58 -16.20 -42.90
CA ALA A 42 12.84 -17.24 -41.91
C ALA A 42 12.12 -16.89 -40.60
N VAL A 43 11.03 -17.60 -40.33
CA VAL A 43 10.26 -17.48 -39.08
C VAL A 43 11.11 -18.05 -37.96
N ILE A 44 11.66 -17.18 -37.11
CA ILE A 44 12.44 -17.59 -35.94
C ILE A 44 11.44 -18.11 -34.90
N PRO A 45 11.46 -19.40 -34.54
CA PRO A 45 10.53 -19.93 -33.56
C PRO A 45 10.86 -19.35 -32.18
N VAL A 46 9.87 -18.72 -31.54
CA VAL A 46 9.96 -18.24 -30.16
C VAL A 46 9.02 -19.04 -29.29
N THR A 47 9.50 -19.45 -28.12
CA THR A 47 8.68 -20.10 -27.11
C THR A 47 8.16 -19.06 -26.13
N SER A 48 6.84 -18.93 -26.02
CA SER A 48 6.20 -18.12 -24.97
C SER A 48 5.76 -19.02 -23.81
N ARG A 49 5.75 -18.45 -22.61
CA ARG A 49 5.08 -19.05 -21.45
C ARG A 49 4.19 -18.01 -20.78
N PRO A 50 3.04 -18.40 -20.21
CA PRO A 50 2.20 -17.49 -19.46
C PRO A 50 2.99 -16.84 -18.32
N LEU A 51 2.90 -15.52 -18.20
CA LEU A 51 3.57 -14.78 -17.12
C LEU A 51 3.18 -15.31 -15.73
N ALA A 52 1.95 -15.83 -15.60
CA ALA A 52 1.48 -16.45 -14.36
C ALA A 52 2.37 -17.59 -13.86
N GLU A 53 2.98 -18.37 -14.75
CA GLU A 53 3.87 -19.49 -14.42
C GLU A 53 5.28 -19.02 -14.03
N LEU A 54 5.64 -17.79 -14.38
CA LEU A 54 6.95 -17.20 -14.13
C LEU A 54 6.94 -16.25 -12.93
N ARG A 55 5.77 -15.81 -12.48
CA ARG A 55 5.64 -14.87 -11.36
C ARG A 55 6.02 -15.52 -10.03
N HIS A 56 7.15 -15.10 -9.49
CA HIS A 56 7.59 -15.44 -8.14
C HIS A 56 7.42 -14.21 -7.26
N TYR A 57 6.52 -14.29 -6.28
CA TYR A 57 6.35 -13.25 -5.28
C TYR A 57 7.27 -13.56 -4.10
N PRO A 58 8.25 -12.70 -3.78
CA PRO A 58 9.13 -12.95 -2.66
C PRO A 58 8.34 -12.87 -1.36
N VAL A 59 8.42 -13.91 -0.53
CA VAL A 59 7.96 -13.85 0.86
C VAL A 59 8.88 -12.88 1.60
N ARG A 60 8.29 -11.82 2.16
CA ARG A 60 9.02 -10.83 2.96
C ARG A 60 8.62 -11.01 4.42
N SER A 61 9.61 -11.13 5.29
CA SER A 61 9.44 -11.10 6.74
C SER A 61 10.22 -9.93 7.30
N ALA A 62 9.61 -9.16 8.19
CA ALA A 62 10.27 -8.14 8.98
C ALA A 62 10.11 -8.49 10.46
N PRO A 63 11.19 -8.48 11.26
CA PRO A 63 11.05 -8.66 12.71
C PRO A 63 10.22 -7.51 13.27
N ALA A 64 9.31 -7.82 14.18
CA ALA A 64 8.50 -6.86 14.90
C ALA A 64 8.40 -7.28 16.36
N THR A 65 8.30 -6.29 17.24
CA THR A 65 8.11 -6.50 18.68
C THR A 65 6.72 -6.05 19.06
N VAL A 66 6.08 -6.81 19.96
CA VAL A 66 4.79 -6.41 20.53
C VAL A 66 5.05 -5.41 21.65
N GLU A 67 4.49 -4.22 21.52
CA GLU A 67 4.49 -3.21 22.57
C GLU A 67 3.09 -3.06 23.19
N SER A 68 3.04 -2.88 24.51
CA SER A 68 1.78 -2.59 25.18
C SER A 68 1.31 -1.19 24.81
N LEU A 69 0.16 -1.09 24.16
CA LEU A 69 -0.45 0.21 23.82
C LEU A 69 -0.74 1.04 25.08
N ASN A 70 -1.09 0.39 26.19
CA ASN A 70 -1.48 1.06 27.43
C ASN A 70 -0.71 0.48 28.61
N ARG A 71 -0.14 1.35 29.44
CA ARG A 71 0.45 0.99 30.74
C ARG A 71 -0.06 1.98 31.78
N SER A 72 -1.05 1.57 32.56
CA SER A 72 -1.66 2.42 33.59
C SER A 72 -1.01 2.16 34.94
N ARG A 73 -0.50 3.22 35.56
CA ARG A 73 -0.12 3.21 36.98
C ARG A 73 -1.30 3.75 37.78
N LEU A 74 -1.79 2.95 38.73
CA LEU A 74 -2.94 3.31 39.57
C LEU A 74 -2.46 3.73 40.95
N SER A 75 -3.10 4.78 41.48
CA SER A 75 -2.86 5.31 42.82
C SER A 75 -4.21 5.66 43.46
N ALA A 76 -4.30 5.56 44.78
CA ALA A 76 -5.47 6.04 45.50
C ALA A 76 -5.55 7.57 45.42
N GLN A 77 -6.78 8.10 45.31
CA GLN A 77 -7.02 9.55 45.33
C GLN A 77 -7.06 10.11 46.76
N LEU A 78 -7.23 9.24 47.75
CA LEU A 78 -7.42 9.56 49.16
C LEU A 78 -6.35 8.82 49.95
N ASN A 79 -5.88 9.44 51.04
CA ASN A 79 -5.04 8.75 52.02
C ASN A 79 -5.95 7.97 52.97
N ALA A 80 -6.05 6.66 52.75
CA ALA A 80 -6.93 5.77 53.51
C ALA A 80 -6.27 4.40 53.72
N ALA A 81 -6.68 3.69 54.77
CA ALA A 81 -6.26 2.32 55.01
C ALA A 81 -6.94 1.37 54.00
N ILE A 82 -6.22 0.31 53.60
CA ILE A 82 -6.76 -0.73 52.73
C ILE A 82 -7.58 -1.72 53.56
N LEU A 83 -8.84 -1.95 53.19
CA LEU A 83 -9.72 -2.94 53.81
C LEU A 83 -9.56 -4.32 53.17
N ARG A 84 -9.55 -4.38 51.83
CA ARG A 84 -9.35 -5.63 51.07
C ARG A 84 -8.82 -5.39 49.67
N ILE A 85 -8.15 -6.41 49.14
CA ILE A 85 -7.69 -6.48 47.75
C ILE A 85 -8.32 -7.74 47.14
N PRO A 86 -9.47 -7.64 46.44
CA PRO A 86 -10.20 -8.81 45.94
C PRO A 86 -9.58 -9.43 44.68
N VAL A 87 -8.61 -8.78 44.04
CA VAL A 87 -7.97 -9.23 42.78
C VAL A 87 -6.59 -9.82 43.04
N ARG A 88 -6.19 -10.79 42.22
CA ARG A 88 -4.86 -11.41 42.29
C ARG A 88 -3.89 -10.83 41.27
N VAL A 89 -2.61 -10.93 41.57
CA VAL A 89 -1.55 -10.51 40.62
C VAL A 89 -1.60 -11.39 39.37
N GLY A 90 -1.59 -10.75 38.20
CA GLY A 90 -1.71 -11.42 36.90
C GLY A 90 -3.14 -11.67 36.44
N GLU A 91 -4.14 -11.33 37.25
CA GLU A 91 -5.55 -11.45 36.88
C GLU A 91 -5.98 -10.39 35.85
N VAL A 92 -6.77 -10.80 34.86
CA VAL A 92 -7.29 -9.89 33.83
C VAL A 92 -8.53 -9.19 34.35
N VAL A 93 -8.49 -7.86 34.41
CA VAL A 93 -9.57 -7.01 34.94
C VAL A 93 -10.17 -6.12 33.85
N ARG A 94 -11.46 -5.80 33.98
CA ARG A 94 -12.15 -4.88 33.06
C ARG A 94 -12.18 -3.47 33.63
N LYS A 95 -12.41 -2.47 32.76
CA LYS A 95 -12.59 -1.07 33.17
C LYS A 95 -13.74 -0.97 34.19
N GLY A 96 -13.49 -0.28 35.30
CA GLY A 96 -14.46 -0.11 36.39
C GLY A 96 -14.50 -1.26 37.40
N ALA A 97 -13.69 -2.31 37.24
CA ALA A 97 -13.58 -3.36 38.24
C ALA A 97 -12.99 -2.83 39.56
N LEU A 98 -13.51 -3.35 40.68
CA LEU A 98 -12.99 -3.05 42.02
C LEU A 98 -11.64 -3.74 42.21
N LEU A 99 -10.57 -2.96 42.35
CA LEU A 99 -9.22 -3.48 42.57
C LEU A 99 -8.82 -3.49 44.04
N VAL A 100 -9.25 -2.47 44.80
CA VAL A 100 -8.91 -2.28 46.21
C VAL A 100 -10.11 -1.60 46.88
N GLU A 101 -10.49 -2.07 48.06
CA GLU A 101 -11.42 -1.35 48.94
C GLU A 101 -10.63 -0.57 49.99
N LEU A 102 -10.96 0.72 50.13
CA LEU A 102 -10.36 1.64 51.08
C LEU A 102 -11.36 2.00 52.19
N ASP A 103 -10.85 2.28 53.38
CA ASP A 103 -11.63 2.81 54.49
C ASP A 103 -11.93 4.30 54.27
N CYS A 104 -13.16 4.61 53.89
CA CYS A 104 -13.58 5.97 53.51
C CYS A 104 -14.32 6.74 54.62
N ARG A 105 -14.26 6.30 55.89
CA ARG A 105 -15.05 6.91 56.99
C ARG A 105 -14.80 8.41 57.15
N ASP A 106 -13.54 8.85 57.14
CA ASP A 106 -13.20 10.27 57.30
C ASP A 106 -13.71 11.11 56.12
N ALA A 107 -13.61 10.59 54.91
CA ALA A 107 -14.12 11.25 53.70
C ALA A 107 -15.65 11.35 53.71
N GLN A 108 -16.34 10.32 54.20
CA GLN A 108 -17.80 10.32 54.36
C GLN A 108 -18.25 11.35 55.39
N LEU A 109 -17.58 11.41 56.55
CA LEU A 109 -17.89 12.40 57.58
C LEU A 109 -17.68 13.84 57.07
N ALA A 110 -16.59 14.09 56.35
CA ALA A 110 -16.32 15.40 55.74
C ALA A 110 -17.40 15.79 54.71
N LEU A 111 -17.88 14.82 53.92
CA LEU A 111 -18.97 15.02 52.97
C LEU A 111 -20.28 15.39 53.69
N GLU A 112 -20.65 14.65 54.73
CA GLU A 112 -21.87 14.91 55.52
C GLU A 112 -21.83 16.31 56.15
N GLN A 113 -20.70 16.71 56.72
CA GLN A 113 -20.52 18.06 57.27
C GLN A 113 -20.67 19.15 56.21
N ALA A 114 -20.09 18.94 55.02
CA ALA A 114 -20.22 19.89 53.91
C ALA A 114 -21.68 20.00 53.43
N GLN A 115 -22.39 18.89 53.34
CA GLN A 115 -23.81 18.85 52.95
C GLN A 115 -24.70 19.56 53.99
N ALA A 116 -24.45 19.35 55.29
CA ALA A 116 -25.18 20.05 56.35
C ALA A 116 -24.97 21.57 56.29
N ARG A 117 -23.73 22.02 56.05
CA ARG A 117 -23.41 23.45 55.86
C ARG A 117 -24.09 24.02 54.62
N LEU A 118 -24.09 23.29 53.51
CA LEU A 118 -24.78 23.68 52.28
C LEU A 118 -26.28 23.84 52.51
N LYS A 119 -26.92 22.89 53.21
CA LYS A 119 -28.35 22.94 53.54
C LYS A 119 -28.68 24.16 54.41
N LEU A 120 -27.88 24.44 55.44
CA LEU A 120 -28.06 25.62 56.29
C LEU A 120 -27.96 26.93 55.46
N ALA A 121 -26.96 27.02 54.58
CA ALA A 121 -26.76 28.19 53.73
C ALA A 121 -27.92 28.40 52.76
N GLN A 122 -28.46 27.31 52.18
CA GLN A 122 -29.64 27.36 51.33
C GLN A 122 -30.88 27.86 52.07
N GLN A 123 -31.13 27.35 53.27
CA GLN A 123 -32.25 27.80 54.11
C GLN A 123 -32.13 29.28 54.47
N GLN A 124 -30.91 29.75 54.76
CA GLN A 124 -30.67 31.16 55.05
C GLN A 124 -30.89 32.04 53.81
N LEU A 125 -30.49 31.57 52.63
CA LEU A 125 -30.73 32.25 51.36
C LEU A 125 -32.23 32.35 51.04
N GLU A 126 -32.96 31.25 51.18
CA GLU A 126 -34.41 31.20 50.99
C GLU A 126 -35.11 32.17 51.95
N ARG A 127 -34.73 32.16 53.23
CA ARG A 127 -35.24 33.09 54.23
C ARG A 127 -34.96 34.55 53.84
N SER A 128 -33.74 34.86 53.40
CA SER A 128 -33.38 36.21 52.96
C SER A 128 -34.14 36.66 51.70
N ARG A 129 -34.49 35.73 50.82
CA ARG A 129 -35.30 36.02 49.62
C ARG A 129 -36.77 36.23 49.96
N ALA A 130 -37.32 35.50 50.93
CA ALA A 130 -38.72 35.65 51.36
C ALA A 130 -39.00 36.94 52.14
N LEU A 131 -37.96 37.57 52.70
CA LEU A 131 -38.06 38.84 53.46
C LEU A 131 -37.79 40.08 52.60
N ARG A 132 -37.52 39.92 51.30
CA ARG A 132 -37.42 41.00 50.31
C ARG A 132 -38.72 41.13 49.55
#